data_AF-A0A800MEN7-F1
#
_entry.id   AF-A0A800MEN7-F1
#
_cell.length_a   1.000
_cell.length_b   1.000
_cell.length_c   1.000
_cell.angle_alpha   90.00
_cell.angle_beta   90.00
_cell.angle_gamma   90.00
#
_symmetry.space_group_name_H-M   'P 1'
#
loop_
_entity.id
_entity.type
_entity.pdbx_description
1 polymer ?
#
loop_
_entity_poly.entity_id
_entity_poly.type
_entity_poly.pdbx_seq_one_letter_code
_entity_poly.pdbx_strand_id
1 'polypeptide(L)'
;MIAFSAFFFLTVVLLMATAWTGKLARRRVHLSLVVCTISGLAATIYYAVQLGDSYNLESAGTIYHVHMFLARVATLSYIAPFVSGIATIRNGRHRALHGKVALMVIVLTVLAACTGIWMVMSAEKIAV
;
A
#
# COMPACT_ATOMS: atom_id res chain seq x y z
N MET A 1 0.02 -6.85 -17.00
CA MET A 1 1.33 -6.24 -16.66
C MET A 1 1.31 -4.71 -16.74
N ILE A 2 1.02 -4.10 -17.91
CA ILE A 2 1.05 -2.63 -18.09
C ILE A 2 0.15 -1.89 -17.07
N ALA A 3 -1.13 -2.30 -16.95
CA ALA A 3 -2.07 -1.68 -16.02
C ALA A 3 -1.60 -1.78 -14.55
N PHE A 4 -1.17 -2.99 -14.12
CA PHE A 4 -0.60 -3.20 -12.79
C PHE A 4 0.58 -2.25 -12.52
N SER A 5 1.57 -2.20 -13.42
CA SER A 5 2.74 -1.34 -13.26
C SER A 5 2.35 0.15 -13.18
N ALA A 6 1.43 0.60 -14.04
CA ALA A 6 0.97 1.98 -14.04
C ALA A 6 0.31 2.38 -12.71
N PHE A 7 -0.63 1.56 -12.22
CA PHE A 7 -1.32 1.82 -10.94
C PHE A 7 -0.40 1.64 -9.74
N PHE A 8 0.54 0.68 -9.79
CA PHE A 8 1.55 0.50 -8.75
C PHE A 8 2.41 1.75 -8.59
N PHE A 9 3.03 2.25 -9.67
CA PHE A 9 3.86 3.45 -9.61
C PHE A 9 3.07 4.69 -9.24
N LEU A 10 1.85 4.84 -9.78
CA LEU A 10 0.94 5.92 -9.39
C LEU A 10 0.65 5.89 -7.89
N THR A 11 0.36 4.72 -7.32
CA THR A 11 0.07 4.56 -5.88
C THR A 11 1.29 4.89 -5.03
N VAL A 12 2.50 4.49 -5.45
CA VAL A 12 3.75 4.85 -4.77
C VAL A 12 3.94 6.38 -4.75
N VAL A 13 3.75 7.04 -5.90
CA VAL A 13 3.84 8.50 -6.00
C VAL A 13 2.80 9.19 -5.11
N LEU A 14 1.55 8.73 -5.14
CA LEU A 14 0.47 9.26 -4.31
C LEU A 14 0.74 9.06 -2.81
N LEU A 15 1.29 7.91 -2.42
CA LEU A 15 1.67 7.63 -1.03
C LEU A 15 2.78 8.57 -0.55
N MET A 16 3.81 8.77 -1.38
CA MET A 16 4.90 9.71 -1.08
C MET A 16 4.39 11.15 -0.97
N ALA A 17 3.51 11.57 -1.89
CA ALA A 17 2.87 12.89 -1.85
C ALA A 17 1.98 13.05 -0.60
N THR A 18 1.24 12.01 -0.21
CA THR A 18 0.41 11.98 1.00
C THR A 18 1.26 12.15 2.26
N ALA A 19 2.36 11.40 2.38
CA ALA A 19 3.29 11.52 3.49
C ALA A 19 3.95 12.91 3.55
N TRP A 20 4.36 13.44 2.41
CA TRP A 20 4.97 14.77 2.28
C TRP A 20 4.01 15.89 2.70
N THR A 21 2.81 15.90 2.13
CA THR A 21 1.78 16.91 2.47
C THR A 21 1.30 16.83 3.92
N GLY A 22 1.31 15.62 4.52
CA GLY A 22 1.06 15.42 5.94
C GLY A 22 2.13 16.08 6.83
N LYS A 23 3.41 15.96 6.47
CA LYS A 23 4.52 16.64 7.15
C LYS A 23 4.39 18.17 7.05
N LEU A 24 4.02 18.69 5.88
CA LEU A 24 3.80 20.12 5.64
C LEU A 24 2.53 20.71 6.29
N ALA A 25 1.75 19.92 7.05
CA ALA A 25 0.49 20.34 7.65
C ALA A 25 -0.57 20.84 6.65
N ARG A 26 -0.47 20.48 5.36
CA ARG A 26 -1.42 20.92 4.31
C ARG A 26 -2.66 20.04 4.30
N ARG A 27 -3.50 20.17 5.33
CA ARG A 27 -4.63 19.26 5.62
C ARG A 27 -5.56 19.00 4.42
N ARG A 28 -5.99 20.04 3.69
CA ARG A 28 -6.92 19.88 2.55
C ARG A 28 -6.30 18.99 1.46
N VAL A 29 -5.07 19.31 1.06
CA VAL A 29 -4.33 18.57 0.04
C VAL A 29 -4.03 17.14 0.52
N HIS A 30 -3.61 16.99 1.78
CA HIS A 30 -3.35 15.68 2.37
C HIS A 30 -4.60 14.79 2.32
N LEU A 31 -5.77 15.29 2.72
CA LEU A 31 -7.00 14.49 2.70
C LEU A 31 -7.42 14.10 1.29
N SER A 32 -7.31 15.00 0.31
CA SER A 32 -7.56 14.66 -1.10
C SER A 32 -6.59 13.58 -1.58
N LEU A 33 -5.30 13.69 -1.26
CA LEU A 33 -4.28 12.71 -1.63
C LEU A 33 -4.49 11.37 -0.92
N VAL A 34 -4.97 11.34 0.33
CA VAL A 34 -5.34 10.10 1.04
C VAL A 34 -6.42 9.36 0.26
N VAL A 35 -7.49 10.05 -0.15
CA VAL A 35 -8.57 9.44 -0.94
C VAL A 35 -8.02 8.89 -2.26
N CYS A 36 -7.26 9.69 -3.01
CA CYS A 36 -6.63 9.23 -4.26
C CYS A 36 -5.70 8.04 -4.04
N THR A 37 -4.91 8.03 -2.97
CA THR A 37 -3.98 6.94 -2.63
C THR A 37 -4.75 5.65 -2.32
N ILE A 38 -5.84 5.72 -1.56
CA ILE A 38 -6.68 4.55 -1.26
C ILE A 38 -7.32 4.00 -2.53
N SER A 39 -7.85 4.86 -3.40
CA SER A 39 -8.40 4.43 -4.70
C SER A 39 -7.33 3.82 -5.60
N GLY A 40 -6.15 4.42 -5.66
CA GLY A 40 -5.00 3.88 -6.41
C GLY A 40 -4.52 2.53 -5.88
N LEU A 41 -4.46 2.38 -4.56
CA LEU A 41 -4.11 1.12 -3.90
C LEU A 41 -5.14 0.02 -4.21
N ALA A 42 -6.43 0.33 -4.13
CA ALA A 42 -7.50 -0.60 -4.49
C ALA A 42 -7.39 -1.05 -5.96
N ALA A 43 -7.15 -0.12 -6.89
CA ALA A 43 -6.92 -0.43 -8.29
C ALA A 43 -5.65 -1.28 -8.50
N THR A 44 -4.56 -0.98 -7.78
CA THR A 44 -3.32 -1.76 -7.81
C THR A 44 -3.56 -3.19 -7.38
N ILE A 45 -4.28 -3.40 -6.27
CA ILE A 45 -4.64 -4.73 -5.77
C ILE A 45 -5.53 -5.46 -6.78
N TYR A 46 -6.53 -4.80 -7.36
CA TYR A 46 -7.40 -5.38 -8.37
C TYR A 46 -6.61 -5.90 -9.58
N TYR A 47 -5.69 -5.10 -10.13
CA TYR A 47 -4.84 -5.55 -11.24
C TYR A 47 -3.75 -6.53 -10.81
N ALA A 48 -3.33 -6.53 -9.55
CA ALA A 48 -2.40 -7.53 -9.01
C ALA A 48 -3.05 -8.91 -8.94
N VAL A 49 -4.33 -8.99 -8.53
CA VAL A 49 -5.09 -10.24 -8.54
C VAL A 49 -5.20 -10.80 -9.96
N GLN A 50 -5.59 -9.98 -10.94
CA GLN A 50 -5.64 -10.41 -12.34
C GLN A 50 -4.27 -10.81 -12.90
N LEU A 51 -3.21 -10.12 -12.48
CA LEU A 51 -1.86 -10.52 -12.86
C LEU A 51 -1.52 -11.90 -12.26
N GLY A 52 -1.92 -12.14 -11.02
CA GLY A 52 -1.76 -13.42 -10.32
C GLY A 52 -2.38 -14.60 -11.07
N ASP A 53 -3.53 -14.40 -11.75
CA ASP A 53 -4.18 -15.44 -12.55
C ASP A 53 -3.32 -15.93 -13.73
N SER A 54 -2.28 -15.18 -14.13
CA SER A 54 -1.33 -15.55 -15.19
C SER A 54 -0.06 -16.26 -14.68
N TYR A 55 0.09 -16.43 -13.36
CA TYR A 55 1.30 -16.97 -12.74
C TYR A 55 0.94 -18.07 -11.73
N ASN A 56 1.74 -19.12 -11.66
CA ASN A 56 1.66 -20.08 -10.57
C ASN A 56 2.36 -19.47 -9.35
N LEU A 57 1.69 -18.61 -8.58
CA LEU A 57 2.30 -17.88 -7.47
C LEU A 57 2.85 -18.81 -6.36
N GLU A 58 2.30 -20.02 -6.21
CA GLU A 58 2.77 -21.01 -5.24
C GLU A 58 4.17 -21.55 -5.59
N SER A 59 4.55 -21.53 -6.88
CA SER A 59 5.89 -21.91 -7.33
C SER A 59 7.00 -20.99 -6.78
N ALA A 60 6.63 -19.78 -6.31
CA ALA A 60 7.59 -18.86 -5.70
C ALA A 60 8.10 -19.36 -4.31
N GLY A 61 7.51 -20.42 -3.76
CA GLY A 61 7.95 -21.04 -2.51
C GLY A 61 7.62 -20.18 -1.28
N THR A 62 8.52 -20.10 -0.30
CA THR A 62 8.26 -19.45 1.00
C THR A 62 7.87 -17.96 0.86
N ILE A 63 8.33 -17.27 -0.18
CA ILE A 63 8.02 -15.84 -0.38
C ILE A 63 6.53 -15.60 -0.61
N TYR A 64 5.79 -16.57 -1.17
CA TYR A 64 4.34 -16.47 -1.34
C TYR A 64 3.64 -16.25 0.00
N HIS A 65 3.94 -17.08 1.00
CA HIS A 65 3.34 -16.95 2.33
C HIS A 65 3.78 -15.68 3.05
N VAL A 66 5.05 -15.29 2.92
CA VAL A 66 5.58 -14.05 3.50
C VAL A 66 4.86 -12.83 2.91
N HIS A 67 4.75 -12.76 1.59
CA HIS A 67 4.03 -11.68 0.92
C HIS A 67 2.56 -11.65 1.33
N MET A 68 1.86 -12.77 1.29
CA MET A 68 0.43 -12.84 1.64
C MET A 68 0.17 -12.44 3.10
N PHE A 69 1.07 -12.81 4.02
CA PHE A 69 1.03 -12.35 5.40
C PHE A 69 1.24 -10.84 5.49
N LEU A 70 2.32 -10.31 4.91
CA LEU A 70 2.63 -8.88 4.95
C LEU A 70 1.52 -8.05 4.29
N ALA A 71 0.99 -8.48 3.16
CA ALA A 71 -0.09 -7.81 2.45
C ALA A 71 -1.35 -7.72 3.33
N ARG A 72 -1.79 -8.81 3.98
CA ARG A 72 -2.92 -8.77 4.91
C ARG A 72 -2.68 -7.83 6.08
N VAL A 73 -1.52 -7.96 6.74
CA VAL A 73 -1.22 -7.12 7.91
C VAL A 73 -1.12 -5.65 7.49
N ALA A 74 -0.51 -5.33 6.34
CA ALA A 74 -0.45 -3.98 5.80
C ALA A 74 -1.85 -3.40 5.56
N THR A 75 -2.70 -4.14 4.83
CA THR A 75 -4.06 -3.72 4.51
C THR A 75 -4.89 -3.48 5.77
N LEU A 76 -4.87 -4.39 6.74
CA LEU A 76 -5.59 -4.23 8.00
C LEU A 76 -5.04 -3.06 8.83
N SER A 77 -3.72 -2.87 8.81
CA SER A 77 -3.07 -1.81 9.59
C SER A 77 -3.48 -0.41 9.13
N TYR A 78 -3.98 -0.21 7.91
CA TYR A 78 -4.51 1.08 7.45
C TYR A 78 -5.72 1.59 8.26
N ILE A 79 -6.39 0.74 9.04
CA ILE A 79 -7.41 1.17 10.00
C ILE A 79 -6.80 2.11 11.05
N ALA A 80 -5.57 1.85 11.51
CA ALA A 80 -4.92 2.66 12.54
C ALA A 80 -4.61 4.11 12.11
N PRO A 81 -3.99 4.40 10.95
CA PRO A 81 -3.82 5.76 10.45
C PRO A 81 -5.16 6.42 10.09
N PHE A 82 -6.18 5.65 9.67
CA PHE A 82 -7.52 6.19 9.44
C PHE A 82 -8.15 6.72 10.74
N VAL A 83 -8.22 5.88 11.78
CA VAL A 83 -8.78 6.26 13.09
C VAL A 83 -7.97 7.38 13.74
N SER A 84 -6.65 7.27 13.77
CA SER A 84 -5.78 8.32 14.32
C SER A 84 -5.81 9.61 13.49
N GLY A 85 -6.08 9.53 12.19
CA GLY A 85 -6.30 10.69 11.32
C GLY A 85 -7.57 11.44 11.69
N ILE A 86 -8.67 10.73 11.90
CA ILE A 86 -9.93 11.31 12.42
C ILE A 86 -9.71 11.96 13.80
N ALA A 87 -8.99 11.28 14.70
CA ALA A 87 -8.65 11.84 16.00
C ALA A 87 -7.82 13.13 15.87
N THR A 88 -6.85 13.17 14.96
CA THR A 88 -6.00 14.35 14.68
C THR A 88 -6.81 15.51 14.08
N ILE A 89 -7.81 15.21 13.26
CA ILE A 89 -8.75 16.19 12.69
C ILE A 89 -9.57 16.88 13.78
N ARG A 90 -10.03 16.10 14.77
CA ARG A 90 -10.83 16.59 15.91
C ARG A 90 -9.96 17.31 16.94
N ASN A 91 -8.75 16.82 17.18
CA ASN A 91 -7.81 17.37 18.14
C ASN A 91 -6.36 17.21 17.64
N GLY A 92 -5.71 18.34 17.36
CA GLY A 92 -4.33 18.38 16.86
C GLY A 92 -3.29 17.74 17.80
N ARG A 93 -3.61 17.51 19.08
CA ARG A 93 -2.74 16.83 20.05
C ARG A 93 -2.30 15.43 19.60
N HIS A 94 -3.08 14.75 18.76
CA HIS A 94 -2.77 13.41 18.27
C HIS A 94 -1.85 13.37 17.04
N ARG A 95 -1.43 14.53 16.51
CA ARG A 95 -0.65 14.62 15.27
C ARG A 95 0.64 13.80 15.30
N ALA A 96 1.38 13.84 16.41
CA ALA A 96 2.63 13.09 16.55
C ALA A 96 2.39 11.57 16.53
N LEU A 97 1.33 11.10 17.20
CA LEU A 97 0.94 9.69 17.20
C LEU A 97 0.52 9.25 15.80
N HIS A 98 -0.35 10.01 15.13
CA HIS A 98 -0.76 9.74 13.76
C HIS A 98 0.44 9.63 12.82
N GLY A 99 1.42 10.53 12.91
CA GLY A 99 2.64 10.47 12.10
C GLY A 99 3.46 9.20 12.33
N LYS A 100 3.62 8.76 13.58
CA LYS A 100 4.33 7.50 13.92
C LYS A 100 3.59 6.28 13.38
N VAL A 101 2.28 6.21 13.60
CA VAL A 101 1.43 5.11 13.11
C VAL A 101 1.42 5.07 11.59
N ALA A 102 1.26 6.21 10.92
CA ALA A 102 1.29 6.29 9.46
C ALA A 102 2.65 5.82 8.90
N LEU A 103 3.77 6.24 9.52
CA LEU A 103 5.09 5.78 9.11
C LEU A 103 5.25 4.25 9.23
N MET A 104 4.80 3.67 10.34
CA MET A 104 4.83 2.22 10.54
C MET A 104 4.04 1.49 9.44
N VAL A 105 2.84 1.95 9.11
CA VAL A 105 2.02 1.36 8.05
C VAL A 105 2.67 1.55 6.68
N ILE A 106 3.25 2.72 6.39
CA ILE A 106 3.99 2.96 5.13
C ILE A 106 5.14 1.96 4.99
N VAL A 107 5.95 1.76 6.05
CA VAL A 107 7.05 0.78 6.03
C VAL A 107 6.52 -0.62 5.74
N LEU A 108 5.44 -1.02 6.40
CA LEU A 108 4.82 -2.32 6.17
C LEU A 108 4.30 -2.49 4.73
N THR A 109 3.69 -1.44 4.16
CA THR A 109 3.24 -1.42 2.76
C THR A 109 4.42 -1.52 1.79
N VAL A 110 5.54 -0.83 2.07
CA VAL A 110 6.75 -0.94 1.25
C VAL A 110 7.31 -2.36 1.30
N LEU A 111 7.37 -2.99 2.48
CA LEU A 111 7.80 -4.38 2.61
C LEU A 111 6.87 -5.34 1.85
N ALA A 112 5.55 -5.14 1.94
CA ALA A 112 4.57 -5.92 1.18
C ALA A 112 4.75 -5.74 -0.34
N ALA A 113 5.03 -4.51 -0.81
CA ALA A 113 5.30 -4.22 -2.22
C ALA A 113 6.59 -4.89 -2.70
N CYS A 114 7.69 -4.76 -1.95
CA CYS A 114 8.97 -5.40 -2.29
C CYS A 114 8.85 -6.93 -2.36
N THR A 115 8.19 -7.54 -1.36
CA THR A 115 7.96 -8.99 -1.35
C THR A 115 7.00 -9.44 -2.45
N GLY A 116 6.02 -8.61 -2.84
CA GLY A 116 5.12 -8.91 -3.96
C GLY A 116 5.83 -8.90 -5.31
N ILE A 117 6.71 -7.91 -5.54
CA ILE A 117 7.56 -7.88 -6.73
C ILE A 117 8.45 -9.11 -6.77
N TRP A 118 9.11 -9.44 -5.65
CA TRP A 118 9.97 -10.63 -5.56
C TRP A 118 9.17 -11.93 -5.82
N MET A 119 7.97 -12.05 -5.27
CA MET A 119 7.09 -13.19 -5.52
C MET A 119 6.78 -13.35 -7.00
N VAL A 120 6.36 -12.27 -7.69
CA VAL A 120 6.05 -12.33 -9.13
C VAL A 120 7.30 -12.64 -9.97
N MET A 121 8.47 -12.12 -9.61
CA MET A 121 9.73 -12.42 -10.30
C MET A 121 10.19 -13.87 -10.11
N SER A 122 9.79 -14.51 -9.01
CA SER A 122 10.17 -15.89 -8.69
C SER A 122 9.11 -16.91 -9.14
N ALA A 123 7.92 -16.45 -9.50
CA ALA A 123 6.82 -17.31 -9.91
C ALA A 123 6.96 -17.72 -11.38
N GLU A 124 6.64 -18.98 -11.67
CA GLU A 124 6.52 -19.48 -13.03
C GLU A 124 5.27 -18.89 -13.69
N LYS A 125 5.42 -18.46 -14.94
CA LYS A 125 4.29 -18.03 -15.76
C LYS A 125 3.51 -19.26 -16.21
N ILE A 126 2.19 -19.24 -16.06
CA ILE A 126 1.35 -20.31 -16.59
C ILE A 126 1.43 -20.22 -18.12
N ALA A 127 2.03 -21.21 -18.77
CA ALA A 127 2.04 -21.30 -20.22
C ALA A 127 0.60 -21.55 -20.70
N VAL A 128 0.11 -20.69 -21.59
CA VAL A 128 -1.11 -20.93 -22.38
C VAL A 128 -0.73 -21.73 -23.60
#